data_AF-A0A1H1CLS8-F1
#
_entry.id   AF-A0A1H1CLS8-F1
#
_cell.length_a   1.000
_cell.length_b   1.000
_cell.length_c   1.000
_cell.angle_alpha   90.00
_cell.angle_beta   90.00
_cell.angle_gamma   90.00
#
_symmetry.space_group_name_H-M   'P 1'
#
loop_
_entity.id
_entity.type
_entity.pdbx_description
1 polymer ?
#
loop_
_entity_poly.entity_id
_entity_poly.type
_entity_poly.pdbx_seq_one_letter_code
_entity_poly.pdbx_strand_id
1 'polypeptide(L)'
;MNTHDTTSQNTTPDRSLRFWMRAAHSAFGAELARVLADEGLDRRDWGVLNVLTGERSMPGLDERVQRGGKRVRALAARGWATEADGRWVATEDGRRERDRIHGLVSEVRGRASGAVSDADFATTVASLEKIARALGWDENAPRACGPRGRHGFGPGRGFGHRFGGFGGFRAGFGPEHGAHRGEHPHGEHPRHRGERAFERGFTAGFQAGRDAA
;
A
#
# COMPACT_ATOMS: atom_id res chain seq x y z
N MET A 1 -5.49 13.22 65.78
CA MET A 1 -5.86 13.84 64.49
C MET A 1 -4.64 14.53 63.93
N ASN A 2 -4.16 14.08 62.77
CA ASN A 2 -3.45 14.86 61.76
C ASN A 2 -3.29 13.95 60.54
N THR A 3 -4.27 14.03 59.66
CA THR A 3 -4.32 13.32 58.39
C THR A 3 -3.49 14.14 57.41
N HIS A 4 -2.34 13.62 56.96
CA HIS A 4 -1.61 14.24 55.87
C HIS A 4 -2.30 13.89 54.55
N ASP A 5 -2.86 14.90 53.91
CA ASP A 5 -3.36 14.85 52.54
C ASP A 5 -2.27 14.32 51.61
N THR A 6 -2.50 13.14 51.05
CA THR A 6 -1.71 12.59 49.95
C THR A 6 -2.25 13.17 48.66
N THR A 7 -1.80 14.37 48.30
CA THR A 7 -2.01 14.91 46.95
C THR A 7 -1.15 14.11 45.98
N SER A 8 -1.72 13.04 45.43
CA SER A 8 -1.17 12.31 44.28
C SER A 8 -1.07 13.25 43.09
N GLN A 9 0.07 13.90 42.91
CA GLN A 9 0.39 14.58 41.66
C GLN A 9 0.54 13.53 40.57
N ASN A 10 -0.44 13.51 39.66
CA ASN A 10 -0.49 12.63 38.51
C ASN A 10 0.48 13.16 37.42
N THR A 11 1.79 13.08 37.68
CA THR A 11 2.81 13.50 36.71
C THR A 11 2.87 12.46 35.61
N THR A 12 2.23 12.76 34.47
CA THR A 12 2.39 11.94 33.26
C THR A 12 3.88 11.89 32.93
N PRO A 13 4.50 10.70 32.76
CA PRO A 13 5.94 10.62 32.50
C PRO A 13 6.29 11.45 31.27
N ASP A 14 7.34 12.26 31.38
CA ASP A 14 7.80 13.16 30.31
C ASP A 14 8.07 12.33 29.04
N ARG A 15 7.37 12.68 27.97
CA ARG A 15 7.34 11.86 26.74
C ARG A 15 8.47 12.29 25.83
N SER A 16 9.26 11.33 25.35
CA SER A 16 10.42 11.61 24.48
C SER A 16 10.05 12.28 23.15
N LEU A 17 11.00 13.01 22.55
CA LEU A 17 10.85 13.62 21.22
C LEU A 17 10.38 12.60 20.16
N ARG A 18 10.97 11.40 20.16
CA ARG A 18 10.59 10.31 19.24
C ARG A 18 9.11 9.94 19.38
N PHE A 19 8.59 9.91 20.61
CA PHE A 19 7.18 9.63 20.86
C PHE A 19 6.29 10.68 20.20
N TRP A 20 6.56 11.97 20.43
CA TRP A 20 5.76 13.06 19.86
C TRP A 20 5.84 13.13 18.34
N MET A 21 7.02 12.91 17.76
CA MET A 21 7.16 12.82 16.30
C MET A 21 6.28 11.72 15.70
N ARG A 22 6.29 10.53 16.31
CA ARG A 22 5.44 9.41 15.86
C ARG A 22 3.96 9.72 16.07
N ALA A 23 3.58 10.27 17.22
CA ALA A 23 2.21 10.62 17.54
C ALA A 23 1.65 11.64 16.53
N ALA A 24 2.38 12.74 16.28
CA ALA A 24 1.98 13.76 15.32
C ALA A 24 1.90 13.20 13.89
N HIS A 25 2.90 12.43 13.45
CA HIS A 25 2.87 11.79 12.13
C HIS A 25 1.67 10.85 11.96
N SER A 26 1.38 10.03 12.97
CA SER A 26 0.24 9.10 12.95
C SER A 26 -1.10 9.84 12.96
N ALA A 27 -1.26 10.86 13.80
CA ALA A 27 -2.48 11.67 13.87
C ALA A 27 -2.74 12.41 12.56
N PHE A 28 -1.73 13.09 12.01
CA PHE A 28 -1.83 13.77 10.71
C PHE A 28 -2.18 12.77 9.60
N GLY A 29 -1.55 11.61 9.63
CA GLY A 29 -1.86 10.54 8.71
C GLY A 29 -3.32 10.07 8.80
N ALA A 30 -3.82 9.84 10.00
CA ALA A 30 -5.19 9.39 10.23
C ALA A 30 -6.22 10.41 9.74
N GLU A 31 -6.03 11.69 10.05
CA GLU A 31 -6.92 12.77 9.60
C GLU A 31 -6.95 12.89 8.07
N LEU A 32 -5.79 12.86 7.41
CA LEU A 32 -5.76 12.87 5.94
C LEU A 32 -6.44 11.65 5.32
N ALA A 33 -6.28 10.47 5.93
CA ALA A 33 -6.95 9.26 5.45
C ALA A 33 -8.47 9.36 5.61
N ARG A 34 -8.94 9.94 6.72
CA ARG A 34 -10.36 10.18 6.97
C ARG A 34 -10.95 11.16 5.95
N VAL A 35 -10.33 12.33 5.76
CA VAL A 35 -10.79 13.33 4.78
C VAL A 35 -10.85 12.76 3.36
N LEU A 36 -9.85 11.99 2.95
CA LEU A 36 -9.89 11.35 1.63
C LEU A 36 -10.97 10.27 1.54
N ALA A 37 -11.17 9.50 2.60
CA ALA A 37 -12.18 8.44 2.63
C ALA A 37 -13.60 9.00 2.56
N ASP A 38 -13.86 10.16 3.17
CA ASP A 38 -15.13 10.89 3.05
C ASP A 38 -15.43 11.26 1.58
N GLU A 39 -14.38 11.40 0.75
CA GLU A 39 -14.45 11.64 -0.70
C GLU A 39 -14.33 10.36 -1.55
N GLY A 40 -14.41 9.21 -0.88
CA GLY A 40 -14.28 7.89 -1.48
C GLY A 40 -12.92 7.63 -2.12
N LEU A 41 -11.85 8.29 -1.65
CA LEU A 41 -10.48 8.10 -2.11
C LEU A 41 -9.63 7.51 -0.99
N ASP A 42 -8.65 6.68 -1.35
CA ASP A 42 -7.51 6.43 -0.48
C ASP A 42 -6.30 7.33 -0.86
N ARG A 43 -5.22 7.28 -0.07
CA ARG A 43 -4.01 8.08 -0.36
C ARG A 43 -3.36 7.80 -1.71
N ARG A 44 -3.51 6.58 -2.24
CA ARG A 44 -2.94 6.20 -3.53
C ARG A 44 -3.84 6.68 -4.66
N ASP A 45 -5.17 6.73 -4.49
CA ASP A 45 -6.07 7.35 -5.46
C ASP A 45 -5.80 8.85 -5.56
N TRP A 46 -5.64 9.50 -4.40
CA TRP A 46 -5.22 10.90 -4.33
C TRP A 46 -3.89 11.16 -5.05
N GLY A 47 -2.90 10.27 -4.83
CA GLY A 47 -1.62 10.35 -5.52
C GLY A 47 -1.73 10.20 -7.04
N VAL A 48 -2.63 9.33 -7.53
CA VAL A 48 -2.89 9.16 -8.97
C VAL A 48 -3.60 10.38 -9.55
N LEU A 49 -4.59 10.93 -8.83
CA LEU A 49 -5.30 12.14 -9.25
C LEU A 49 -4.33 13.33 -9.39
N ASN A 50 -3.45 13.55 -8.41
CA ASN A 50 -2.46 14.62 -8.49
C ASN A 50 -1.46 14.45 -9.65
N VAL A 51 -1.14 13.22 -10.03
CA VAL A 51 -0.32 12.96 -11.22
C VAL A 51 -1.09 13.26 -12.49
N LEU A 52 -2.35 12.84 -12.58
CA LEU A 52 -3.21 13.11 -13.74
C LEU A 52 -3.47 14.61 -13.95
N THR A 53 -3.52 15.39 -12.87
CA THR A 53 -3.68 16.86 -12.94
C THR A 53 -2.35 17.60 -13.10
N GLY A 54 -1.20 16.91 -13.12
CA GLY A 54 0.13 17.53 -13.27
C GLY A 54 0.69 18.18 -12.02
N GLU A 55 0.00 18.06 -10.89
CA GLU A 55 0.34 18.68 -9.60
C GLU A 55 1.44 17.93 -8.84
N ARG A 56 1.72 16.71 -9.30
CA ARG A 56 2.79 15.88 -8.80
C ARG A 56 3.40 15.12 -9.95
N SER A 57 4.70 15.26 -10.14
CA SER A 57 5.46 14.28 -10.93
C SER A 57 6.17 13.31 -9.98
N MET A 58 6.02 12.02 -10.25
CA MET A 58 6.86 11.00 -9.63
C MET A 58 7.26 9.95 -10.67
N PRO A 59 8.57 9.85 -10.98
CA PRO A 59 9.08 8.82 -11.88
C PRO A 59 8.58 7.43 -11.49
N GLY A 60 8.08 6.70 -12.47
CA GLY A 60 7.46 5.37 -12.31
C GLY A 60 6.00 5.37 -11.86
N LEU A 61 5.51 6.37 -11.10
CA LEU A 61 4.06 6.51 -10.89
C LEU A 61 3.42 7.09 -12.16
N ASP A 62 4.03 8.11 -12.76
CA ASP A 62 3.57 8.76 -13.99
C ASP A 62 3.36 7.72 -15.11
N GLU A 63 4.35 6.84 -15.33
CA GLU A 63 4.21 5.72 -16.28
C GLU A 63 3.08 4.75 -15.92
N ARG A 64 2.92 4.42 -14.63
CA ARG A 64 1.86 3.50 -14.17
C ARG A 64 0.48 4.10 -14.34
N VAL A 65 0.35 5.42 -14.20
CA VAL A 65 -0.89 6.15 -14.49
C VAL A 65 -1.21 6.03 -15.96
N GLN A 66 -0.22 6.25 -16.84
CA GLN A 66 -0.44 6.12 -18.29
C GLN A 66 -0.75 4.69 -18.76
N ARG A 67 -0.35 3.65 -18.00
CA ARG A 67 -0.78 2.26 -18.25
C ARG A 67 -2.27 2.00 -17.93
N GLY A 68 -3.01 2.96 -17.37
CA GLY A 68 -4.47 2.84 -17.17
C GLY A 68 -4.89 1.78 -16.16
N GLY A 69 -4.17 1.64 -15.05
CA GLY A 69 -4.50 0.65 -14.00
C GLY A 69 -5.87 0.86 -13.34
N LYS A 70 -6.27 -0.08 -12.46
CA LYS A 70 -7.58 -0.07 -11.75
C LYS A 70 -7.99 1.30 -11.19
N ARG A 71 -7.03 2.03 -10.59
CA ARG A 71 -7.29 3.34 -9.96
C ARG A 71 -7.63 4.42 -10.98
N VAL A 72 -6.91 4.45 -12.10
CA VAL A 72 -7.17 5.39 -13.20
C VAL A 72 -8.56 5.14 -13.78
N ARG A 73 -8.91 3.87 -14.00
CA ARG A 73 -10.26 3.51 -14.47
C ARG A 73 -11.36 3.85 -13.46
N ALA A 74 -11.08 3.74 -12.15
CA ALA A 74 -12.02 4.14 -11.11
C ALA A 74 -12.26 5.66 -11.12
N LEU A 75 -11.21 6.47 -11.34
CA LEU A 75 -11.35 7.91 -11.53
C LEU A 75 -12.09 8.24 -12.84
N ALA A 76 -11.85 7.48 -13.91
CA ALA A 76 -12.57 7.63 -15.17
C ALA A 76 -14.07 7.30 -15.04
N ALA A 77 -14.42 6.26 -14.27
CA ALA A 77 -15.81 5.93 -13.98
C ALA A 77 -16.55 7.03 -13.18
N ARG A 78 -15.80 7.91 -12.50
CA ARG A 78 -16.34 9.12 -11.86
C ARG A 78 -16.42 10.34 -12.79
N GLY A 79 -15.96 10.20 -14.03
CA GLY A 79 -15.81 11.31 -14.97
C GLY A 79 -14.63 12.22 -14.68
N TRP A 80 -13.69 11.83 -13.81
CA TRP A 80 -12.55 12.67 -13.40
C TRP A 80 -11.29 12.46 -14.27
N ALA A 81 -11.28 11.39 -15.06
CA ALA A 81 -10.20 11.09 -15.99
C ALA A 81 -10.78 10.56 -17.29
N THR A 82 -10.07 10.77 -18.39
CA THR A 82 -10.42 10.22 -19.71
C THR A 82 -9.16 9.82 -20.46
N GLU A 83 -9.34 8.95 -21.45
CA GLU A 83 -8.28 8.62 -22.41
C GLU A 83 -8.43 9.53 -23.63
N ALA A 84 -7.36 10.25 -23.97
CA ALA A 84 -7.25 11.10 -25.15
C ALA A 84 -5.92 10.81 -25.84
N ASP A 85 -5.96 10.51 -27.14
CA ASP A 85 -4.77 10.18 -27.95
C ASP A 85 -3.88 9.09 -27.34
N GLY A 86 -4.50 8.07 -26.74
CA GLY A 86 -3.80 6.95 -26.09
C GLY A 86 -3.13 7.32 -24.76
N ARG A 87 -3.48 8.46 -24.16
CA ARG A 87 -2.97 8.91 -22.86
C ARG A 87 -4.11 9.19 -21.89
N TRP A 88 -3.86 8.89 -20.63
CA TRP A 88 -4.77 9.25 -19.55
C TRP A 88 -4.54 10.70 -19.13
N VAL A 89 -5.60 11.49 -19.17
CA VAL A 89 -5.62 12.90 -18.77
C VAL A 89 -6.76 13.16 -17.78
N ALA A 90 -6.57 14.10 -16.87
CA ALA A 90 -7.67 14.58 -16.03
C ALA A 90 -8.69 15.35 -16.88
N THR A 91 -9.97 15.13 -16.60
CA THR A 91 -11.06 15.97 -17.13
C THR A 91 -11.11 17.30 -16.38
N GLU A 92 -11.95 18.22 -16.85
CA GLU A 92 -12.20 19.46 -16.11
C GLU A 92 -12.86 19.21 -14.75
N ASP A 93 -13.82 18.28 -14.71
CA ASP A 93 -14.43 17.83 -13.45
C ASP A 93 -13.38 17.25 -12.48
N GLY A 94 -12.44 16.45 -13.00
CA GLY A 94 -11.36 15.88 -12.21
C GLY A 94 -10.42 16.94 -11.63
N ARG A 95 -10.11 18.00 -12.39
CA ARG A 95 -9.32 19.14 -11.89
C ARG A 95 -10.05 19.91 -10.81
N ARG A 96 -11.31 20.30 -11.06
CA ARG A 96 -12.15 21.01 -10.08
C ARG A 96 -12.25 20.23 -8.78
N GLU A 97 -12.51 18.93 -8.88
CA GLU A 97 -12.69 18.11 -7.71
C GLU A 97 -11.38 17.91 -6.94
N ARG A 98 -10.26 17.76 -7.66
CA ARG A 98 -8.93 17.76 -7.04
C ARG A 98 -8.72 19.07 -6.27
N ASP A 99 -9.04 20.23 -6.83
CA ASP A 99 -8.87 21.52 -6.14
C ASP A 99 -9.72 21.59 -4.86
N ARG A 100 -10.98 21.13 -4.93
CA ARG A 100 -11.86 21.06 -3.75
C ARG A 100 -11.27 20.17 -2.65
N ILE A 101 -10.85 18.95 -3.00
CA ILE A 101 -10.25 18.00 -2.06
C ILE A 101 -8.91 18.52 -1.52
N HIS A 102 -8.13 19.22 -2.35
CA HIS A 102 -6.92 19.89 -1.93
C HIS A 102 -7.20 20.97 -0.88
N GLY A 103 -8.30 21.71 -1.00
CA GLY A 103 -8.78 22.63 0.02
C GLY A 103 -8.98 21.95 1.37
N LEU A 104 -9.74 20.84 1.40
CA LEU A 104 -9.98 20.05 2.62
C LEU A 104 -8.68 19.51 3.24
N VAL A 105 -7.77 19.00 2.40
CA VAL A 105 -6.44 18.54 2.85
C VAL A 105 -5.61 19.69 3.41
N SER A 106 -5.73 20.89 2.83
CA SER A 106 -5.03 22.09 3.28
C SER A 106 -5.59 22.60 4.61
N GLU A 107 -6.89 22.49 4.85
CA GLU A 107 -7.48 22.78 6.16
C GLU A 107 -6.95 21.87 7.27
N VAL A 108 -6.76 20.57 7.00
CA VAL A 108 -6.10 19.66 7.96
C VAL A 108 -4.68 20.14 8.28
N ARG A 109 -3.92 20.58 7.27
CA ARG A 109 -2.57 21.13 7.46
C ARG A 109 -2.59 22.44 8.23
N GLY A 110 -3.54 23.32 7.92
CA GLY A 110 -3.74 24.61 8.58
C GLY A 110 -4.08 24.46 10.06
N ARG A 111 -4.93 23.48 10.42
CA ARG A 111 -5.22 23.15 11.83
C ARG A 111 -3.97 22.72 12.59
N ALA A 112 -3.09 21.94 11.94
CA ALA A 112 -1.86 21.47 12.56
C ALA A 112 -0.83 22.60 12.73
N SER A 113 -0.64 23.46 11.72
CA SER A 113 0.29 24.59 11.82
C SER A 113 -0.23 25.69 12.74
N GLY A 114 -1.54 25.94 12.75
CA GLY A 114 -2.18 26.93 13.60
C GLY A 114 -2.35 26.52 15.07
N ALA A 115 -1.91 25.32 15.46
CA ALA A 115 -1.88 24.89 16.86
C ALA A 115 -0.76 25.56 17.67
N VAL A 116 0.21 26.17 16.98
CA VAL A 116 1.34 26.91 17.55
C VAL A 116 1.48 28.26 16.83
N SER A 117 2.29 29.17 17.37
CA SER A 117 2.60 30.41 16.66
C SER A 117 3.38 30.13 15.37
N ASP A 118 3.29 31.01 14.36
CA ASP A 118 4.04 30.87 13.11
C ASP A 118 5.56 30.79 13.35
N ALA A 119 6.07 31.54 14.33
CA ALA A 119 7.47 31.52 14.72
C ALA A 119 7.90 30.18 15.33
N ASP A 120 7.08 29.61 16.21
CA ASP A 120 7.34 28.29 16.82
C ASP A 120 7.23 27.18 15.79
N PHE A 121 6.27 27.27 14.86
CA PHE A 121 6.13 26.35 13.74
C PHE A 121 7.38 26.37 12.85
N ALA A 122 7.82 27.56 12.44
CA ALA A 122 9.03 27.74 11.63
C ALA A 122 10.28 27.18 12.35
N THR A 123 10.40 27.44 13.66
CA THR A 123 11.50 26.92 14.48
C THR A 123 11.47 25.40 14.59
N THR A 124 10.29 24.81 14.73
CA THR A 124 10.09 23.36 14.79
C THR A 124 10.50 22.70 13.48
N VAL A 125 10.04 23.23 12.34
CA VAL A 125 10.38 22.71 11.01
C VAL A 125 11.89 22.81 10.77
N ALA A 126 12.50 23.96 11.06
CA ALA A 126 13.94 24.13 10.90
C ALA A 126 14.75 23.17 11.79
N SER A 127 14.29 22.93 13.02
CA SER A 127 14.91 21.97 13.94
C SER A 127 14.82 20.55 13.40
N LEU A 128 13.65 20.14 12.91
CA LEU A 128 13.42 18.82 12.32
C LEU A 128 14.26 18.61 11.05
N GLU A 129 14.38 19.63 10.20
CA GLU A 129 15.22 19.58 9.00
C GLU A 129 16.69 19.35 9.37
N LYS A 130 17.22 20.12 10.32
CA LYS A 130 18.61 19.94 10.81
C LYS A 130 18.84 18.56 11.38
N ILE A 131 17.89 18.04 12.18
CA ILE A 131 17.95 16.67 12.72
C ILE A 131 17.94 15.64 11.57
N ALA A 132 17.05 15.79 10.59
CA ALA A 132 16.97 14.88 9.45
C ALA A 132 18.28 14.87 8.65
N ARG A 133 18.84 16.05 8.33
CA ARG A 133 20.13 16.18 7.64
C ARG A 133 21.28 15.56 8.44
N ALA A 134 21.33 15.77 9.76
CA ALA A 134 22.33 15.14 10.63
C ALA A 134 22.20 13.61 10.67
N LEU A 135 21.01 13.07 10.45
CA LEU A 135 20.74 11.63 10.34
C LEU A 135 20.89 11.09 8.92
N GLY A 136 21.42 11.87 7.98
CA GLY A 136 21.71 11.45 6.61
C GLY A 136 20.52 11.53 5.65
N TRP A 137 19.44 12.24 6.00
CA TRP A 137 18.42 12.58 5.02
C TRP A 137 18.96 13.62 4.04
N ASP A 138 18.83 13.31 2.75
CA ASP A 138 19.10 14.20 1.63
C ASP A 138 17.88 14.19 0.69
N GLU A 139 17.52 15.38 0.20
CA GLU A 139 16.41 15.60 -0.70
C GLU A 139 16.63 14.94 -2.06
N ASN A 140 17.90 14.88 -2.50
CA ASN A 140 18.31 14.30 -3.78
C ASN A 140 18.74 12.84 -3.69
N ALA A 141 18.95 12.31 -2.47
CA ALA A 141 19.22 10.90 -2.31
C ALA A 141 18.02 10.11 -2.87
N PRO A 142 18.27 9.06 -3.69
CA PRO A 142 17.18 8.21 -4.15
C PRO A 142 16.45 7.75 -2.90
N ARG A 143 15.18 8.17 -2.73
CA ARG A 143 14.40 7.86 -1.52
C ARG A 143 14.57 6.39 -1.28
N ALA A 144 15.39 6.06 -0.28
CA ALA A 144 15.72 4.68 -0.01
C ALA A 144 14.38 4.04 0.29
N CYS A 145 13.90 3.25 -0.65
CA CYS A 145 12.87 2.30 -0.38
C CYS A 145 13.56 1.35 0.59
N GLY A 146 13.50 1.68 1.89
CA GLY A 146 14.13 0.92 2.96
C GLY A 146 13.81 -0.55 2.73
N PRO A 147 14.76 -1.46 2.98
CA PRO A 147 14.86 -2.76 2.34
C PRO A 147 13.48 -3.38 2.18
N ARG A 148 12.88 -3.20 1.00
CA ARG A 148 11.68 -3.95 0.66
C ARG A 148 12.18 -5.37 0.70
N GLY A 149 11.66 -6.14 1.65
CA GLY A 149 11.83 -7.58 1.69
C GLY A 149 11.64 -8.08 0.27
N ARG A 150 12.77 -8.38 -0.36
CA ARG A 150 12.85 -9.00 -1.66
C ARG A 150 12.33 -10.40 -1.40
N HIS A 151 11.02 -10.57 -1.47
CA HIS A 151 10.40 -11.83 -1.87
C HIS A 151 10.71 -12.06 -3.37
N GLY A 152 11.99 -11.99 -3.69
CA GLY A 152 12.57 -12.42 -4.94
C GLY A 152 13.25 -13.72 -4.61
N PHE A 153 12.56 -14.81 -4.94
CA PHE A 153 13.16 -16.03 -5.44
C PHE A 153 14.61 -15.76 -5.90
N GLY A 154 15.57 -16.33 -5.18
CA GLY A 154 16.93 -16.43 -5.70
C GLY A 154 16.93 -17.27 -6.99
N PRO A 155 17.93 -17.13 -7.87
CA PRO A 155 18.12 -18.05 -8.98
C PRO A 155 18.60 -19.39 -8.41
N GLY A 156 17.64 -20.18 -7.95
CA GLY A 156 17.84 -21.51 -7.40
C GLY A 156 16.68 -22.39 -7.86
N ARG A 157 16.99 -23.24 -8.83
CA ARG A 157 16.40 -24.57 -9.09
C ARG A 157 15.02 -24.88 -8.48
N GLY A 158 14.07 -25.24 -9.35
CA GLY A 158 13.10 -26.29 -9.04
C GLY A 158 11.65 -25.85 -8.96
N PHE A 159 10.96 -26.00 -10.09
CA PHE A 159 9.53 -26.27 -10.12
C PHE A 159 9.30 -27.65 -9.46
N GLY A 160 8.46 -27.73 -8.43
CA GLY A 160 8.21 -28.98 -7.73
C GLY A 160 7.13 -28.86 -6.66
N HIS A 161 5.87 -28.93 -7.08
CA HIS A 161 4.76 -29.28 -6.18
C HIS A 161 4.91 -30.74 -5.73
N ARG A 162 4.92 -31.00 -4.41
CA ARG A 162 4.30 -32.21 -3.85
C ARG A 162 3.95 -32.03 -2.36
N PHE A 163 2.64 -32.12 -2.10
CA PHE A 163 2.04 -32.49 -0.83
C PHE A 163 2.49 -33.90 -0.40
N GLY A 164 2.71 -34.12 0.90
CA GLY A 164 2.47 -35.44 1.52
C GLY A 164 3.48 -35.92 2.57
N GLY A 165 2.98 -36.17 3.78
CA GLY A 165 3.18 -37.45 4.49
C GLY A 165 4.40 -37.64 5.40
N PHE A 166 4.14 -37.63 6.72
CA PHE A 166 4.59 -38.55 7.78
C PHE A 166 5.95 -39.31 7.73
N GLY A 167 6.59 -39.36 8.91
CA GLY A 167 7.57 -40.39 9.33
C GLY A 167 9.03 -40.05 8.98
N GLY A 168 10.04 -40.16 9.83
CA GLY A 168 10.26 -41.15 10.88
C GLY A 168 11.44 -42.04 10.48
N PHE A 169 12.59 -41.83 11.13
CA PHE A 169 13.73 -42.75 11.32
C PHE A 169 14.74 -43.08 10.19
N ARG A 170 16.02 -42.99 10.63
CA ARG A 170 17.22 -43.83 10.35
C ARG A 170 17.83 -43.78 8.94
N ALA A 171 19.07 -43.34 8.77
CA ALA A 171 20.38 -43.92 9.13
C ALA A 171 21.03 -44.67 7.94
N GLY A 172 22.30 -44.38 7.67
CA GLY A 172 23.21 -45.33 7.00
C GLY A 172 23.90 -44.87 5.71
N PHE A 173 25.23 -44.76 5.81
CA PHE A 173 26.26 -45.17 4.84
C PHE A 173 26.31 -44.62 3.40
N GLY A 174 27.37 -43.82 3.13
CA GLY A 174 28.54 -44.24 2.34
C GLY A 174 28.40 -44.45 0.81
N PRO A 175 29.32 -43.93 -0.04
CA PRO A 175 29.18 -43.90 -1.49
C PRO A 175 29.94 -45.05 -2.20
N GLU A 176 29.44 -45.55 -3.33
CA GLU A 176 30.26 -45.95 -4.50
C GLU A 176 29.41 -46.44 -5.70
N HIS A 177 29.87 -46.03 -6.88
CA HIS A 177 29.86 -46.67 -8.21
C HIS A 177 28.61 -47.33 -8.83
N GLY A 178 28.46 -47.09 -10.14
CA GLY A 178 27.92 -48.10 -11.06
C GLY A 178 26.98 -47.56 -12.13
N ALA A 179 27.52 -47.38 -13.34
CA ALA A 179 26.76 -47.12 -14.55
C ALA A 179 25.90 -48.34 -14.94
N HIS A 180 24.62 -48.15 -15.29
CA HIS A 180 23.91 -49.06 -16.19
C HIS A 180 22.87 -48.31 -17.04
N ARG A 181 23.02 -48.47 -18.36
CA ARG A 181 22.02 -48.30 -19.40
C ARG A 181 20.76 -49.12 -19.08
N GLY A 182 19.60 -48.53 -19.37
CA GLY A 182 18.34 -49.25 -19.52
C GLY A 182 17.47 -48.50 -20.53
N GLU A 183 17.31 -49.08 -21.71
CA GLU A 183 16.55 -48.58 -22.85
C GLU A 183 15.04 -48.91 -22.75
N HIS A 184 14.22 -47.99 -23.27
CA HIS A 184 12.86 -48.15 -23.83
C HIS A 184 11.65 -48.44 -22.90
N PRO A 185 10.37 -48.21 -23.33
CA PRO A 185 9.86 -47.51 -24.53
C PRO A 185 8.71 -46.50 -24.26
N HIS A 186 8.33 -45.83 -25.34
CA HIS A 186 7.20 -44.92 -25.52
C HIS A 186 5.82 -45.58 -25.30
N GLY A 187 4.89 -44.82 -24.72
CA GLY A 187 3.45 -45.07 -24.78
C GLY A 187 2.72 -43.77 -25.13
N GLU A 188 2.05 -43.77 -26.29
CA GLU A 188 1.26 -42.67 -26.84
C GLU A 188 -0.17 -42.62 -26.24
N HIS A 189 -0.82 -41.46 -26.49
CA HIS A 189 -2.25 -41.11 -26.38
C HIS A 189 -2.73 -40.39 -25.10
N PRO A 190 -3.82 -39.59 -25.17
CA PRO A 190 -4.14 -38.56 -26.17
C PRO A 190 -4.67 -37.25 -25.51
N ARG A 191 -4.76 -36.20 -26.34
CA ARG A 191 -5.31 -34.87 -26.00
C ARG A 191 -6.79 -34.96 -25.61
N HIS A 192 -7.16 -34.39 -24.46
CA HIS A 192 -8.55 -34.01 -24.16
C HIS A 192 -8.69 -32.52 -23.81
N ARG A 193 -9.35 -31.84 -24.74
CA ARG A 193 -9.98 -30.52 -24.66
C ARG A 193 -11.21 -30.61 -23.73
N GLY A 194 -11.37 -29.65 -22.82
CA GLY A 194 -12.48 -29.62 -21.87
C GLY A 194 -12.73 -28.21 -21.34
N GLU A 195 -13.28 -27.36 -22.20
CA GLU A 195 -14.00 -26.14 -21.80
C GLU A 195 -15.19 -26.51 -20.88
N ARG A 196 -15.64 -25.53 -20.07
CA ARG A 196 -16.86 -25.48 -19.22
C ARG A 196 -16.66 -25.76 -17.72
N ALA A 197 -16.34 -24.71 -16.98
CA ALA A 197 -16.50 -24.67 -15.52
C ALA A 197 -16.97 -23.30 -15.01
N PHE A 198 -17.88 -22.62 -15.72
CA PHE A 198 -18.42 -21.30 -15.33
C PHE A 198 -19.92 -21.25 -15.02
N GLU A 199 -20.60 -22.39 -14.86
CA GLU A 199 -22.05 -22.41 -14.59
C GLU A 199 -22.43 -23.41 -13.49
N ARG A 200 -22.01 -23.14 -12.24
CA ARG A 200 -22.59 -23.80 -11.05
C ARG A 200 -22.64 -22.89 -9.80
N GLY A 201 -22.67 -21.56 -9.98
CA GLY A 201 -22.68 -20.60 -8.86
C GLY A 201 -23.79 -19.56 -8.87
N PHE A 202 -24.52 -19.37 -9.97
CA PHE A 202 -25.43 -18.23 -10.13
C PHE A 202 -26.91 -18.55 -9.84
N THR A 203 -27.30 -19.82 -9.78
CA THR A 203 -28.72 -20.21 -9.68
C THR A 203 -29.24 -20.41 -8.25
N ALA A 204 -28.38 -20.36 -7.22
CA ALA A 204 -28.79 -20.55 -5.82
C ALA A 204 -29.22 -19.25 -5.11
N GLY A 205 -28.92 -18.07 -5.66
CA GLY A 205 -29.20 -16.77 -5.01
C GLY A 205 -30.57 -16.17 -5.34
N PHE A 206 -31.22 -16.57 -6.43
CA PHE A 206 -32.42 -15.88 -6.92
C PHE A 206 -33.74 -16.42 -6.35
N GLN A 207 -33.73 -17.56 -5.64
CA GLN A 207 -34.94 -18.19 -5.10
C GLN A 207 -35.25 -17.78 -3.64
N ALA A 208 -34.31 -17.17 -2.91
CA ALA A 208 -34.51 -16.75 -1.52
C ALA A 208 -35.14 -15.35 -1.34
N GLY A 209 -35.38 -14.62 -2.44
CA GLY A 209 -35.97 -13.27 -2.42
C GLY A 209 -37.45 -13.19 -2.77
N ARG A 210 -38.11 -14.31 -3.09
CA ARG A 210 -39.53 -14.34 -3.50
C ARG A 210 -40.52 -14.85 -2.46
N ASP A 211 -40.05 -15.38 -1.34
CA ASP A 211 -40.92 -15.90 -0.26
C ASP A 211 -41.00 -14.94 0.95
N ALA A 212 -40.59 -13.67 0.80
CA ALA A 212 -40.61 -12.65 1.85
C ALA A 212 -41.28 -11.33 1.42
N ALA A 213 -42.18 -11.37 0.43
CA ALA A 213 -43.00 -10.23 -0.01
C ALA A 213 -44.49 -10.61 -0.04
#